data_AF-A0AAD5GPF0-F1
#
_entry.id   AF-A0AAD5GPF0-F1
#
_cell.length_a   1.000
_cell.length_b   1.000
_cell.length_c   1.000
_cell.angle_alpha   90.00
_cell.angle_beta   90.00
_cell.angle_gamma   90.00
#
_symmetry.space_group_name_H-M   'P 1'
#
loop_
_entity.id
_entity.type
_entity.pdbx_description
1 polymer ?
#
loop_
_entity_poly.entity_id
_entity_poly.type
_entity_poly.pdbx_seq_one_letter_code
_entity_poly.pdbx_strand_id
1 'polypeptide(L)'
;MHSNLVVNNFTLESSGNSGLPPNLNCLQRNFPCFRGSPRYSSFGINSGGPAITSSNRILHEQENEALGPATYYVTSERRWGVSNVGQRDNPRYTASTSRQFTNTLDSELFQTARLSAGSLRYYGLGLENGNYTVTLQFAELEIESGPTWRSTGRRVFDIYLQGNRVLQDFDIKREARGASFSPVSRAETVQVSNNYLEIHLFWSGKGTCCVPTQGTFGPLISAISATPNFTPTVDNTPPSTKKNRTGLIVGIVVPIVVISVLILLALYIFRQRRKKQDTSDNYEEFLGIDAKPYTFTYGDLRNATGDFSPENKLGEGGFGPVYK
;
A
#
# COMPACT_ATOMS: atom_id res chain seq x y z
N MET A 1 2.05 22.48 35.76
CA MET A 1 2.71 21.46 34.92
C MET A 1 1.98 21.43 33.59
N HIS A 2 2.58 21.95 32.51
CA HIS A 2 2.02 21.82 31.17
C HIS A 2 2.36 20.41 30.67
N SER A 3 1.42 19.48 30.78
CA SER A 3 1.54 18.17 30.17
C SER A 3 1.52 18.36 28.66
N ASN A 4 2.68 18.29 28.01
CA ASN A 4 2.77 18.21 26.55
C ASN A 4 2.17 16.87 26.12
N LEU A 5 0.85 16.82 25.93
CA LEU A 5 0.13 15.62 25.55
C LEU A 5 0.10 15.57 24.02
N VAL A 6 1.12 14.99 23.39
CA VAL A 6 1.04 14.66 21.95
C VAL A 6 0.19 13.41 21.84
N VAL A 7 -1.14 13.54 21.72
CA VAL A 7 -2.05 12.41 21.53
C VAL A 7 -2.24 12.18 20.04
N ASN A 8 -1.86 10.99 19.56
CA ASN A 8 -2.35 10.51 18.28
C ASN A 8 -3.75 9.94 18.49
N ASN A 9 -4.77 10.79 18.48
CA ASN A 9 -6.16 10.36 18.61
C ASN A 9 -6.70 9.97 17.23
N PHE A 10 -6.41 8.75 16.79
CA PHE A 10 -6.97 8.19 15.55
C PHE A 10 -8.42 7.73 15.80
N THR A 11 -9.35 8.67 15.88
CA THR A 11 -10.80 8.41 15.90
C THR A 11 -11.42 8.91 14.61
N LEU A 12 -11.91 7.99 13.78
CA LEU A 12 -12.81 8.32 12.67
C LEU A 12 -14.20 7.81 13.03
N GLU A 13 -15.16 8.72 13.18
CA GLU A 13 -16.57 8.36 13.19
C GLU A 13 -16.94 7.91 11.78
N SER A 14 -17.43 6.68 11.67
CA SER A 14 -17.86 6.13 10.39
C SER A 14 -19.12 6.85 9.92
N SER A 15 -18.97 7.71 8.92
CA SER A 15 -20.08 8.05 8.02
C SER A 15 -19.60 7.93 6.57
N GLY A 16 -20.03 6.87 5.89
CA GLY A 16 -20.11 6.83 4.44
C GLY A 16 -18.80 6.76 3.66
N ASN A 17 -18.32 5.53 3.44
CA ASN A 17 -17.75 5.05 2.17
C ASN A 17 -16.90 6.04 1.32
N SER A 18 -15.58 6.11 1.54
CA SER A 18 -14.51 6.08 0.52
C SER A 18 -13.15 6.52 1.10
N GLY A 19 -12.10 5.69 0.90
CA GLY A 19 -10.71 6.18 0.95
C GLY A 19 -10.03 6.34 2.31
N LEU A 20 -10.17 5.38 3.24
CA LEU A 20 -9.21 5.33 4.35
C LEU A 20 -7.80 5.07 3.78
N PRO A 21 -6.78 5.86 4.16
CA PRO A 21 -5.42 5.58 3.75
C PRO A 21 -4.99 4.19 4.26
N PRO A 22 -4.09 3.50 3.53
CA PRO A 22 -3.87 2.07 3.71
C PRO A 22 -3.57 1.69 5.17
N ASN A 23 -4.30 0.69 5.68
CA ASN A 23 -4.09 0.10 7.01
C ASN A 23 -4.28 1.05 8.22
N LEU A 24 -4.76 2.29 8.04
CA LEU A 24 -5.07 3.20 9.17
C LEU A 24 -6.05 2.60 10.16
N ASN A 25 -6.96 1.75 9.67
CA ASN A 25 -7.91 1.03 10.50
C ASN A 25 -7.24 0.24 11.64
N CYS A 26 -5.98 -0.19 11.48
CA CYS A 26 -5.25 -0.90 12.52
C CYS A 26 -4.70 -0.01 13.63
N LEU A 27 -4.52 1.30 13.38
CA LEU A 27 -4.01 2.26 14.37
C LEU A 27 -5.13 3.11 14.99
N GLN A 28 -6.39 2.80 14.68
CA GLN A 28 -7.53 3.42 15.33
C GLN A 28 -7.58 3.08 16.82
N ARG A 29 -8.35 3.86 17.59
CA ARG A 29 -8.60 3.61 19.01
C ARG A 29 -8.94 2.13 19.26
N ASN A 30 -8.25 1.52 20.22
CA ASN A 30 -8.34 0.11 20.58
C ASN A 30 -7.73 -0.91 19.59
N PHE A 31 -6.97 -0.46 18.58
CA PHE A 31 -6.19 -1.31 17.66
C PHE A 31 -6.95 -2.55 17.17
N PRO A 32 -8.01 -2.39 16.37
CA PRO A 32 -8.97 -3.47 16.08
C PRO A 32 -8.38 -4.63 15.25
N CYS A 33 -7.21 -4.44 14.62
CA CYS A 33 -6.61 -5.48 13.79
C CYS A 33 -6.15 -6.67 14.63
N PHE A 34 -6.59 -7.87 14.24
CA PHE A 34 -6.26 -9.15 14.87
C PHE A 34 -6.66 -9.25 16.35
N ARG A 35 -7.59 -8.41 16.82
CA ARG A 35 -8.09 -8.48 18.18
C ARG A 35 -8.87 -9.78 18.41
N GLY A 36 -8.46 -10.56 19.40
CA GLY A 36 -9.02 -11.88 19.69
C GLY A 36 -8.57 -12.99 18.72
N SER A 37 -7.77 -12.67 17.71
CA SER A 37 -7.24 -13.63 16.74
C SER A 37 -5.75 -13.35 16.49
N PRO A 38 -4.89 -13.57 17.51
CA PRO A 38 -3.46 -13.30 17.38
C PRO A 38 -2.85 -14.14 16.27
N ARG A 39 -1.80 -13.60 15.66
CA ARG A 39 -1.10 -14.23 14.53
C ARG A 39 0.40 -14.25 14.72
N TYR A 40 0.92 -13.25 15.41
CA TYR A 40 2.33 -13.05 15.61
C TYR A 40 2.68 -13.34 17.07
N SER A 41 3.82 -13.98 17.25
CA SER A 41 4.36 -14.25 18.59
C SER A 41 5.51 -13.31 18.92
N SER A 42 6.10 -12.66 17.93
CA SER A 42 7.21 -11.72 18.07
C SER A 42 7.26 -10.76 16.88
N PHE A 43 8.02 -9.67 17.04
CA PHE A 43 8.38 -8.80 15.94
C PHE A 43 9.75 -8.16 16.19
N GLY A 44 10.43 -7.77 15.11
CA GLY A 44 11.67 -7.00 15.14
C GLY A 44 11.62 -5.93 14.05
N ILE A 45 12.20 -4.77 14.31
CA ILE A 45 12.20 -3.61 13.42
C ILE A 45 13.62 -3.05 13.37
N ASN A 46 14.15 -2.82 12.16
CA ASN A 46 15.38 -2.07 11.93
C ASN A 46 15.04 -0.64 11.49
N SER A 47 15.06 0.28 12.45
CA SER A 47 14.54 1.64 12.29
C SER A 47 15.44 2.47 11.38
N GLY A 48 14.87 3.00 10.30
CA GLY A 48 15.59 3.73 9.26
C GLY A 48 16.44 2.87 8.30
N GLY A 49 16.33 1.53 8.36
CA GLY A 49 17.22 0.61 7.66
C GLY A 49 16.52 -0.55 6.94
N PRO A 50 17.29 -1.35 6.16
CA PRO A 50 16.79 -2.55 5.50
C PRO A 50 16.58 -3.70 6.49
N ALA A 51 15.93 -4.77 6.05
CA ALA A 51 15.73 -5.96 6.88
C ALA A 51 17.08 -6.62 7.20
N ILE A 52 17.25 -7.04 8.45
CA ILE A 52 18.48 -7.65 8.96
C ILE A 52 18.14 -8.72 9.99
N THR A 53 18.92 -9.79 10.03
CA THR A 53 18.82 -10.81 11.09
C THR A 53 19.96 -10.60 12.08
N SER A 54 19.63 -10.41 13.35
CA SER A 54 20.65 -10.26 14.41
C SER A 54 21.29 -11.60 14.78
N SER A 55 22.41 -11.53 15.50
CA SER A 55 23.17 -12.65 16.06
C SER A 55 22.31 -13.61 16.88
N ASN A 56 21.25 -13.09 17.52
CA ASN A 56 20.25 -13.84 18.28
C ASN A 56 19.15 -14.46 17.40
N ARG A 57 19.31 -14.47 16.08
CA ARG A 57 18.36 -15.00 15.09
C ARG A 57 17.00 -14.31 15.07
N ILE A 58 16.93 -13.07 15.57
CA ILE A 58 15.73 -12.25 15.47
C ILE A 58 15.77 -11.54 14.12
N LEU A 59 14.75 -11.76 13.30
CA LEU A 59 14.53 -10.99 12.08
C LEU A 59 14.00 -9.60 12.45
N HIS A 60 14.79 -8.57 12.15
CA HIS A 60 14.36 -7.19 12.17
C HIS A 60 13.88 -6.81 10.76
N GLU A 61 12.59 -6.55 10.64
CA GLU A 61 11.97 -6.11 9.38
C GLU A 61 12.45 -4.71 9.00
N GLN A 62 12.45 -4.44 7.70
CA GLN A 62 12.85 -3.14 7.17
C GLN A 62 11.92 -2.02 7.63
N GLU A 63 12.47 -0.86 7.93
CA GLU A 63 11.71 0.33 8.29
C GLU A 63 12.38 1.56 7.66
N ASN A 64 12.31 1.65 6.34
CA ASN A 64 12.97 2.69 5.54
C ASN A 64 11.96 3.64 4.86
N GLU A 65 10.73 3.68 5.37
CA GLU A 65 9.64 4.46 4.80
C GLU A 65 9.87 5.96 4.95
N ALA A 66 9.48 6.72 3.93
CA ALA A 66 9.62 8.17 3.91
C ALA A 66 8.53 8.83 4.75
N LEU A 67 8.76 8.92 6.07
CA LEU A 67 7.86 9.61 7.01
C LEU A 67 8.11 11.12 7.00
N GLY A 68 7.04 11.89 7.04
CA GLY A 68 7.01 13.34 7.24
C GLY A 68 6.62 13.74 8.68
N PRO A 69 6.46 15.05 8.95
CA PRO A 69 6.30 15.62 10.30
C PRO A 69 5.03 15.20 11.05
N ALA A 70 4.03 14.65 10.36
CA ALA A 70 2.82 14.12 10.95
C ALA A 70 2.32 12.97 10.06
N THR A 71 3.02 11.85 10.11
CA THR A 71 2.76 10.70 9.24
C THR A 71 2.80 9.40 10.00
N TYR A 72 2.26 8.36 9.38
CA TYR A 72 2.32 7.01 9.90
C TYR A 72 2.53 6.04 8.75
N TYR A 73 2.94 4.83 9.10
CA TYR A 73 3.07 3.70 8.22
C TYR A 73 2.66 2.43 8.96
N VAL A 74 2.03 1.49 8.25
CA VAL A 74 1.68 0.17 8.76
C VAL A 74 2.01 -0.84 7.67
N THR A 75 2.71 -1.92 8.04
CA THR A 75 3.10 -2.94 7.07
C THR A 75 1.90 -3.57 6.37
N SER A 76 2.10 -4.10 5.16
CA SER A 76 1.06 -4.83 4.43
C SER A 76 0.55 -6.05 5.19
N GLU A 77 1.44 -6.70 5.94
CA GLU A 77 1.18 -7.85 6.79
C GLU A 77 0.48 -7.46 8.10
N ARG A 78 0.40 -6.14 8.39
CA ARG A 78 -0.16 -5.57 9.62
C ARG A 78 0.48 -6.20 10.86
N ARG A 79 1.78 -6.44 10.80
CA ARG A 79 2.57 -6.97 11.92
C ARG A 79 3.04 -5.86 12.84
N TRP A 80 3.40 -4.72 12.27
CA TRP A 80 3.76 -3.55 13.03
C TRP A 80 3.43 -2.27 12.25
N GLY A 81 3.46 -1.14 12.96
CA GLY A 81 3.32 0.19 12.39
C GLY A 81 4.14 1.20 13.17
N VAL A 82 4.35 2.37 12.56
CA VAL A 82 5.08 3.49 13.13
C VAL A 82 4.33 4.79 12.86
N SER A 83 4.36 5.73 13.80
CA SER A 83 3.88 7.09 13.63
C SER A 83 4.95 8.07 14.07
N ASN A 84 5.16 9.10 13.25
CA ASN A 84 6.11 10.17 13.48
C ASN A 84 5.37 11.50 13.61
N VAL A 85 5.67 12.24 14.68
CA VAL A 85 5.13 13.59 14.92
C VAL A 85 6.23 14.54 15.36
N GLY A 86 6.39 15.64 14.64
CA GLY A 86 7.31 16.72 14.99
C GLY A 86 8.04 17.24 13.75
N GLN A 87 8.00 18.56 13.56
CA GLN A 87 8.70 19.23 12.47
C GLN A 87 10.19 19.38 12.79
N ARG A 88 11.04 19.12 11.79
CA ARG A 88 12.47 19.42 11.82
C ARG A 88 12.89 20.12 10.52
N ASP A 89 14.06 20.78 10.54
CA ASP A 89 14.57 21.49 9.36
C ASP A 89 15.01 20.51 8.26
N ASN A 90 15.69 19.43 8.65
CA ASN A 90 16.09 18.38 7.74
C ASN A 90 14.88 17.49 7.41
N PRO A 91 14.38 17.44 6.17
CA PRO A 91 13.16 16.70 5.84
C PRO A 91 13.33 15.17 5.96
N ARG A 92 14.55 14.65 6.15
CA ARG A 92 14.79 13.23 6.39
C ARG A 92 14.55 12.90 7.85
N TYR A 93 13.77 11.87 8.16
CA TYR A 93 13.52 11.39 9.53
C TYR A 93 14.30 10.12 9.87
N THR A 94 15.38 9.88 9.12
CA THR A 94 16.32 8.78 9.32
C THR A 94 17.74 9.32 9.35
N ALA A 95 18.59 8.67 10.13
CA ALA A 95 20.02 8.93 10.18
C ALA A 95 20.74 7.62 9.84
N SER A 96 21.88 7.73 9.15
CA SER A 96 22.69 6.57 8.80
C SER A 96 24.18 6.87 8.86
N THR A 97 24.98 5.83 9.08
CA THR A 97 26.44 5.89 9.11
C THR A 97 27.06 4.62 8.54
N SER A 98 28.26 4.73 7.98
CA SER A 98 29.07 3.59 7.54
C SER A 98 30.06 3.11 8.61
N ARG A 99 30.02 3.69 9.81
CA ARG A 99 30.89 3.30 10.93
C ARG A 99 30.57 1.89 11.39
N GLN A 100 31.63 1.18 11.83
CA GLN A 100 31.50 -0.10 12.49
C GLN A 100 31.39 0.11 14.01
N PHE A 101 30.49 -0.61 14.65
CA PHE A 101 30.27 -0.58 16.09
C PHE A 101 30.99 -1.77 16.73
N THR A 102 32.07 -1.51 17.46
CA THR A 102 32.98 -2.56 17.96
C THR A 102 32.49 -3.27 19.22
N ASN A 103 31.58 -2.67 19.98
CA ASN A 103 31.05 -3.22 21.24
C ASN A 103 29.75 -4.04 21.04
N THR A 104 29.53 -4.58 19.84
CA THR A 104 28.36 -5.39 19.50
C THR A 104 28.69 -6.39 18.40
N LEU A 105 28.00 -7.54 18.40
CA LEU A 105 28.03 -8.50 17.29
C LEU A 105 27.14 -8.04 16.13
N ASP A 106 26.19 -7.15 16.40
CA ASP A 106 25.16 -6.69 15.48
C ASP A 106 25.44 -5.25 15.01
N SER A 107 26.65 -4.99 14.51
CA SER A 107 27.11 -3.65 14.13
C SER A 107 26.16 -2.94 13.16
N GLU A 108 25.70 -3.67 12.14
CA GLU A 108 24.79 -3.18 11.10
C GLU A 108 23.44 -2.68 11.66
N LEU A 109 23.00 -3.21 12.81
CA LEU A 109 21.73 -2.81 13.44
C LEU A 109 21.79 -1.40 14.06
N PHE A 110 22.99 -0.88 14.31
CA PHE A 110 23.22 0.46 14.85
C PHE A 110 23.64 1.48 13.79
N GLN A 111 23.80 1.04 12.53
CA GLN A 111 24.19 1.91 11.42
C GLN A 111 23.07 2.80 10.93
N THR A 112 21.81 2.46 11.22
CA THR A 112 20.63 3.25 10.90
C THR A 112 19.83 3.57 12.15
N ALA A 113 19.11 4.69 12.10
CA ALA A 113 18.14 5.04 13.11
C ALA A 113 17.00 5.86 12.52
N ARG A 114 15.81 5.73 13.10
CA ARG A 114 14.71 6.69 12.92
C ARG A 114 14.76 7.73 14.03
N LEU A 115 14.46 8.96 13.68
CA LEU A 115 14.35 10.06 14.63
C LEU A 115 13.12 10.93 14.35
N SER A 116 12.71 11.65 15.40
CA SER A 116 11.66 12.66 15.32
C SER A 116 12.05 13.89 16.13
N ALA A 117 11.43 15.04 15.84
CA ALA A 117 11.53 16.21 16.71
C ALA A 117 10.61 16.12 17.93
N GLY A 118 9.51 15.37 17.85
CA GLY A 118 8.50 15.33 18.92
C GLY A 118 8.27 13.94 19.49
N SER A 119 7.82 13.02 18.64
CA SER A 119 7.29 11.73 19.06
C SER A 119 7.51 10.68 17.98
N LEU A 120 8.00 9.52 18.41
CA LEU A 120 7.93 8.27 17.65
C LEU A 120 7.06 7.29 18.40
N ARG A 121 6.05 6.75 17.72
CA ARG A 121 5.23 5.65 18.25
C ARG A 121 5.38 4.45 17.36
N TYR A 122 5.73 3.32 17.94
CA TYR A 122 5.73 2.03 17.27
C TYR A 122 4.64 1.15 17.85
N TYR A 123 4.07 0.32 17.00
CA TYR A 123 2.97 -0.57 17.34
C TYR A 123 3.33 -1.97 16.84
N GLY A 124 3.42 -2.95 17.73
CA GLY A 124 3.32 -4.36 17.38
C GLY A 124 1.84 -4.73 17.32
N LEU A 125 1.39 -5.37 16.23
CA LEU A 125 0.00 -5.63 15.93
C LEU A 125 -0.23 -7.14 15.79
N GLY A 126 -1.39 -7.63 16.26
CA GLY A 126 -1.75 -9.04 16.19
C GLY A 126 -0.86 -9.97 16.98
N LEU A 127 -0.29 -9.49 18.09
CA LEU A 127 0.52 -10.28 19.00
C LEU A 127 -0.34 -11.21 19.85
N GLU A 128 0.18 -12.39 20.18
CA GLU A 128 -0.42 -13.23 21.22
C GLU A 128 -0.37 -12.50 22.58
N ASN A 129 -1.41 -12.68 23.40
CA ASN A 129 -1.44 -12.04 24.71
C ASN A 129 -0.51 -12.77 25.68
N GLY A 130 0.29 -12.02 26.41
CA GLY A 130 1.25 -12.58 27.35
C GLY A 130 2.33 -11.58 27.74
N ASN A 131 3.34 -12.06 28.46
CA ASN A 131 4.49 -11.24 28.84
C ASN A 131 5.54 -11.25 27.72
N TYR A 132 6.04 -10.08 27.41
CA TYR A 132 7.04 -9.84 26.37
C TYR A 132 8.25 -9.12 26.94
N THR A 133 9.42 -9.47 26.46
CA THR A 133 10.64 -8.69 26.65
C THR A 133 10.82 -7.79 25.43
N VAL A 134 10.69 -6.49 25.66
CA VAL A 134 10.89 -5.44 24.66
C VAL A 134 12.31 -4.95 24.75
N THR A 135 13.09 -5.16 23.70
CA THR A 135 14.46 -4.67 23.57
C THR A 135 14.48 -3.46 22.66
N LEU A 136 14.97 -2.34 23.18
CA LEU A 136 15.15 -1.06 22.50
C LEU A 136 16.64 -0.79 22.32
N GLN A 137 17.05 -0.52 21.09
CA GLN A 137 18.45 -0.37 20.71
C GLN A 137 18.70 1.00 20.12
N PHE A 138 19.77 1.65 20.56
CA PHE A 138 20.07 3.05 20.31
C PHE A 138 21.55 3.24 19.98
N ALA A 139 21.82 4.21 19.11
CA ALA A 139 23.13 4.82 18.94
C ALA A 139 22.95 6.28 18.55
N GLU A 140 23.65 7.22 19.18
CA GLU A 140 23.58 8.63 18.76
C GLU A 140 24.38 8.84 17.47
N LEU A 141 23.65 9.13 16.38
CA LEU A 141 24.20 9.25 15.02
C LEU A 141 24.28 10.70 14.51
N GLU A 142 23.54 11.65 15.11
CA GLU A 142 23.46 13.04 14.62
C GLU A 142 24.28 13.99 15.51
N ILE A 143 24.23 13.80 16.82
CA ILE A 143 24.98 14.62 17.79
C ILE A 143 26.37 14.01 17.99
N GLU A 144 27.25 14.24 17.01
CA GLU A 144 28.60 13.70 17.00
C GLU A 144 29.48 14.25 18.14
N SER A 145 30.42 13.42 18.58
CA SER A 145 31.44 13.82 19.56
C SER A 145 32.60 14.50 18.85
N GLY A 146 33.12 15.58 19.42
CA GLY A 146 34.23 16.32 18.82
C GLY A 146 34.39 17.72 19.44
N PRO A 147 35.38 18.50 18.97
CA PRO A 147 35.69 19.81 19.55
C PRO A 147 34.74 20.93 19.10
N THR A 148 33.72 20.63 18.29
CA THR A 148 32.81 21.63 17.73
C THR A 148 31.60 21.85 18.62
N TRP A 149 30.96 23.02 18.51
CA TRP A 149 29.73 23.36 19.25
C TRP A 149 28.59 22.36 19.02
N ARG A 150 28.59 21.65 17.88
CA ARG A 150 27.60 20.62 17.54
C ARG A 150 27.56 19.49 18.58
N SER A 151 28.70 19.19 19.20
CA SER A 151 28.81 18.15 20.24
C SER A 151 28.10 18.49 21.54
N THR A 152 27.77 19.77 21.76
CA THR A 152 27.07 20.26 22.95
C THR A 152 25.57 19.99 22.91
N GLY A 153 25.05 19.50 21.78
CA GLY A 153 23.66 19.09 21.64
C GLY A 153 23.30 18.02 22.66
N ARG A 154 22.06 18.08 23.15
CA ARG A 154 21.51 17.11 24.10
C ARG A 154 20.15 16.64 23.61
N ARG A 155 20.02 15.33 23.48
CA ARG A 155 18.78 14.63 23.14
C ARG A 155 18.28 13.94 24.40
N VAL A 156 17.12 14.36 24.89
CA VAL A 156 16.53 13.81 26.12
C VAL A 156 15.06 13.54 25.87
N PHE A 157 14.64 12.30 26.02
CA PHE A 157 13.26 11.89 25.79
C PHE A 157 12.81 10.83 26.81
N ASP A 158 11.51 10.70 26.98
CA ASP A 158 10.91 9.66 27.80
C ASP A 158 10.51 8.48 26.91
N ILE A 159 10.52 7.28 27.48
CA ILE A 159 10.09 6.05 26.81
C ILE A 159 8.94 5.46 27.61
N TYR A 160 7.85 5.17 26.90
CA TYR A 160 6.65 4.56 27.42
C TYR A 160 6.40 3.22 26.73
N LEU A 161 6.03 2.21 27.51
CA LEU A 161 5.58 0.90 27.02
C LEU A 161 4.17 0.65 27.53
N GLN A 162 3.22 0.34 26.64
CA GLN A 162 1.80 0.20 26.98
C GLN A 162 1.25 1.40 27.77
N GLY A 163 1.71 2.61 27.46
CA GLY A 163 1.33 3.86 28.15
C GLY A 163 2.03 4.11 29.49
N ASN A 164 2.78 3.15 30.03
CA ASN A 164 3.54 3.33 31.27
C ASN A 164 4.93 3.89 30.97
N ARG A 165 5.35 4.97 31.66
CA ARG A 165 6.71 5.51 31.52
C ARG A 165 7.72 4.56 32.15
N VAL A 166 8.54 3.92 31.32
CA VAL A 166 9.56 2.96 31.78
C VAL A 166 10.93 3.61 31.93
N LEU A 167 11.27 4.58 31.07
CA LEU A 167 12.50 5.34 31.17
C LEU A 167 12.18 6.83 31.09
N GLN A 168 12.59 7.58 32.09
CA GLN A 168 12.43 9.03 32.17
C GLN A 168 13.76 9.71 31.87
N ASP A 169 13.72 10.83 31.14
CA ASP A 169 14.89 11.65 30.84
C ASP A 169 16.05 10.86 30.22
N PHE A 170 15.71 9.92 29.33
CA PHE A 170 16.66 9.04 28.66
C PHE A 170 17.54 9.84 27.70
N ASP A 171 18.85 9.70 27.86
CA ASP A 171 19.89 10.37 27.07
C ASP A 171 20.87 9.31 26.55
N ILE A 172 20.84 9.07 25.24
CA ILE A 172 21.62 8.02 24.59
C ILE A 172 23.12 8.21 24.85
N LYS A 173 23.63 9.45 24.74
CA LYS A 173 25.05 9.72 24.97
C LYS A 173 25.42 9.51 26.42
N ARG A 174 24.56 9.92 27.37
CA ARG A 174 24.81 9.68 28.79
C ARG A 174 24.93 8.17 29.09
N GLU A 175 24.02 7.37 28.55
CA GLU A 175 24.09 5.90 28.68
C GLU A 175 25.33 5.30 27.99
N ALA A 176 25.82 5.94 26.92
CA ALA A 176 27.04 5.59 26.21
C ALA A 176 28.31 6.25 26.79
N ARG A 177 28.32 6.71 28.05
CA ARG A 177 29.47 7.37 28.71
C ARG A 177 29.98 8.61 27.96
N GLY A 178 29.07 9.34 27.34
CA GLY A 178 29.33 10.56 26.58
C GLY A 178 29.68 10.34 25.09
N ALA A 179 29.85 9.09 24.65
CA ALA A 179 30.27 8.79 23.28
C ALA A 179 29.11 8.78 22.28
N SER A 180 29.35 9.32 21.10
CA SER A 180 28.50 9.10 19.91
C SER A 180 28.93 7.80 19.22
N PHE A 181 28.09 7.26 18.32
CA PHE A 181 28.38 6.00 17.60
C PHE A 181 28.74 4.83 18.53
N SER A 182 28.08 4.75 19.68
CA SER A 182 28.26 3.68 20.66
C SER A 182 26.91 3.01 20.91
N PRO A 183 26.85 1.66 20.88
CA PRO A 183 25.59 0.95 20.99
C PRO A 183 25.08 0.98 22.44
N VAL A 184 23.78 1.22 22.61
CA VAL A 184 23.08 1.20 23.89
C VAL A 184 21.81 0.35 23.74
N SER A 185 21.65 -0.64 24.61
CA SER A 185 20.48 -1.53 24.62
C SER A 185 19.75 -1.44 25.95
N ARG A 186 18.42 -1.34 25.92
CA ARG A 186 17.55 -1.41 27.11
C ARG A 186 16.49 -2.48 26.88
N ALA A 187 16.23 -3.30 27.89
CA ALA A 187 15.25 -4.36 27.83
C ALA A 187 14.29 -4.22 29.00
N GLU A 188 12.99 -4.24 28.71
CA GLU A 188 11.93 -4.10 29.70
C GLU A 188 10.85 -5.16 29.45
N THR A 189 10.30 -5.73 30.52
CA THR A 189 9.19 -6.69 30.41
C THR A 189 7.87 -5.96 30.46
N VAL A 190 6.96 -6.29 29.53
CA VAL A 190 5.62 -5.70 29.45
C VAL A 190 4.58 -6.77 29.15
N GLN A 191 3.36 -6.56 29.65
CA GLN A 191 2.23 -7.44 29.37
C GLN A 191 1.40 -6.93 28.18
N VAL A 192 1.19 -7.80 27.19
CA VAL A 192 0.28 -7.60 26.07
C VAL A 192 -1.07 -8.22 26.41
N SER A 193 -2.14 -7.41 26.42
CA SER A 193 -3.49 -7.86 26.82
C SER A 193 -4.56 -7.71 25.73
N ASN A 194 -4.29 -6.94 24.68
CA ASN A 194 -5.24 -6.64 23.60
C ASN A 194 -4.67 -6.94 22.21
N ASN A 195 -3.77 -7.91 22.11
CA ASN A 195 -3.07 -8.30 20.89
C ASN A 195 -2.27 -7.19 20.21
N TYR A 196 -1.94 -6.13 20.94
CA TYR A 196 -1.07 -5.07 20.46
C TYR A 196 -0.06 -4.66 21.53
N LEU A 197 1.08 -4.16 21.08
CA LEU A 197 2.13 -3.61 21.90
C LEU A 197 2.43 -2.19 21.42
N GLU A 198 2.30 -1.19 22.29
CA GLU A 198 2.65 0.20 22.01
C GLU A 198 3.99 0.57 22.66
N ILE A 199 4.88 1.16 21.87
CA ILE A 199 6.15 1.76 22.30
C ILE A 199 6.10 3.23 21.90
N HIS A 200 6.23 4.13 22.85
CA HIS A 200 6.16 5.58 22.60
C HIS A 200 7.41 6.26 23.14
N LEU A 201 8.20 6.83 22.24
CA LEU A 201 9.35 7.66 22.56
C LEU A 201 8.93 9.11 22.39
N PHE A 202 9.05 9.90 23.46
CA PHE A 202 8.43 11.21 23.55
C PHE A 202 9.39 12.28 24.06
N TRP A 203 9.51 13.36 23.31
CA TRP A 203 10.23 14.54 23.76
C TRP A 203 9.38 15.40 24.70
N SER A 204 9.75 15.41 25.97
CA SER A 204 9.05 16.16 27.03
C SER A 204 9.47 17.63 27.15
N GLY A 205 10.30 18.14 26.23
CA GLY A 205 10.76 19.54 26.22
C GLY A 205 12.17 19.77 26.78
N LYS A 206 12.95 18.70 27.04
CA LYS A 206 14.31 18.77 27.59
C LYS A 206 15.39 18.59 26.52
N GLY A 207 16.61 19.01 26.82
CA GLY A 207 17.73 18.97 25.86
C GLY A 207 17.90 20.29 25.14
N THR A 208 18.36 20.26 23.89
CA THR A 208 18.70 21.47 23.11
C THR A 208 17.86 21.61 21.86
N CYS A 209 17.08 22.69 21.68
CA CYS A 209 16.19 22.83 20.51
C CYS A 209 16.88 22.75 19.13
N CYS A 210 18.14 23.15 19.04
CA CYS A 210 18.67 23.65 17.78
C CYS A 210 20.13 23.26 17.52
N VAL A 211 20.64 22.26 18.27
CA VAL A 211 22.02 21.80 18.17
C VAL A 211 22.03 20.30 17.83
N PRO A 212 22.68 19.87 16.73
CA PRO A 212 23.33 20.68 15.69
C PRO A 212 22.37 21.47 14.78
N THR A 213 21.13 21.01 14.61
CA THR A 213 20.09 21.67 13.80
C THR A 213 18.72 21.50 14.46
N GLN A 214 17.74 22.32 14.05
CA GLN A 214 16.40 22.28 14.64
C GLN A 214 15.72 20.93 14.42
N GLY A 215 15.20 20.37 15.51
CA GLY A 215 14.52 19.07 15.52
C GLY A 215 15.43 17.87 15.75
N THR A 216 16.71 18.07 16.08
CA THR A 216 17.64 16.98 16.44
C THR A 216 17.45 16.46 17.88
N PHE A 217 16.67 17.15 18.70
CA PHE A 217 16.53 16.87 20.15
C PHE A 217 15.50 15.83 20.54
N GLY A 218 14.61 15.45 19.63
CA GLY A 218 13.53 14.53 19.95
C GLY A 218 14.02 13.08 20.04
N PRO A 219 13.15 12.07 19.98
CA PRO A 219 13.59 10.68 20.10
C PRO A 219 14.40 10.21 18.87
N LEU A 220 15.33 9.27 19.10
CA LEU A 220 16.03 8.51 18.07
C LEU A 220 16.10 7.06 18.52
N ILE A 221 15.92 6.11 17.60
CA ILE A 221 15.99 4.67 17.87
C ILE A 221 16.54 3.92 16.66
N SER A 222 17.42 2.95 16.89
CA SER A 222 18.06 2.14 15.84
C SER A 222 17.29 0.86 15.56
N ALA A 223 16.87 0.15 16.61
CA ALA A 223 16.10 -1.06 16.44
C ALA A 223 15.20 -1.36 17.63
N ILE A 224 14.16 -2.14 17.36
CA ILE A 224 13.17 -2.60 18.32
C ILE A 224 13.00 -4.10 18.12
N SER A 225 12.84 -4.86 19.20
CA SER A 225 12.27 -6.20 19.13
C SER A 225 11.40 -6.48 20.34
N ALA A 226 10.37 -7.31 20.15
CA ALA A 226 9.60 -7.87 21.24
C ALA A 226 9.55 -9.38 21.10
N THR A 227 10.00 -10.08 22.13
CA THR A 227 10.02 -11.54 22.18
C THR A 227 9.17 -12.04 23.35
N PRO A 228 8.41 -13.14 23.17
CA PRO A 228 7.51 -13.64 24.19
C PRO A 228 8.31 -14.35 25.29
N ASN A 229 7.93 -14.13 26.55
CA ASN A 229 8.44 -14.87 27.72
C ASN A 229 7.63 -16.14 28.01
N PHE A 230 6.92 -16.65 27.01
CA PHE A 230 6.05 -17.81 27.06
C PHE A 230 6.19 -18.62 25.77
N THR A 231 5.71 -19.86 25.77
CA THR A 231 5.66 -20.71 24.57
C THR A 231 4.49 -20.25 23.69
N PRO A 232 4.74 -19.68 22.50
CA PRO A 232 3.67 -19.17 21.67
C PRO A 232 2.84 -20.29 21.05
N THR A 233 1.56 -20.04 20.83
CA THR A 233 0.65 -20.97 20.15
C THR A 233 0.42 -20.62 18.68
N VAL A 234 0.90 -19.45 18.24
CA VAL A 234 0.76 -18.96 16.87
C VAL A 234 2.01 -19.21 16.02
N ASP A 235 1.81 -19.51 14.74
CA ASP A 235 2.89 -19.86 13.80
C ASP A 235 3.79 -18.69 13.39
N ASN A 236 3.42 -17.45 13.76
CA ASN A 236 4.16 -16.23 13.41
C ASN A 236 4.30 -16.00 11.89
N THR A 237 3.39 -16.55 11.09
CA THR A 237 3.42 -16.49 9.63
C THR A 237 2.60 -15.31 9.09
N PRO A 238 3.11 -14.54 8.12
CA PRO A 238 2.37 -13.43 7.54
C PRO A 238 1.14 -13.90 6.74
N PRO A 239 0.11 -13.05 6.57
CA PRO A 239 -1.01 -13.32 5.67
C PRO A 239 -0.53 -13.57 4.25
N SER A 240 -0.85 -14.76 3.72
CA SER A 240 -0.78 -15.03 2.29
C SER A 240 -1.71 -14.06 1.56
N THR A 241 -1.15 -12.99 1.00
CA THR A 241 -1.89 -12.13 0.08
C THR A 241 -1.93 -12.82 -1.28
N LYS A 242 -2.97 -13.61 -1.54
CA LYS A 242 -3.36 -13.88 -2.92
C LYS A 242 -3.72 -12.52 -3.53
N LYS A 243 -2.78 -11.89 -4.25
CA LYS A 243 -3.07 -10.69 -5.05
C LYS A 243 -4.14 -11.08 -6.07
N ASN A 244 -5.38 -10.69 -5.84
CA ASN A 244 -6.47 -10.87 -6.80
C ASN A 244 -6.18 -9.97 -8.00
N ARG A 245 -5.57 -10.54 -9.04
CA ARG A 245 -5.26 -9.84 -10.31
C ARG A 245 -6.51 -9.59 -11.16
N THR A 246 -7.70 -9.92 -10.66
CA THR A 246 -8.97 -9.81 -11.38
C THR A 246 -9.20 -8.40 -11.93
N GLY A 247 -8.95 -7.35 -11.15
CA GLY A 247 -9.12 -5.97 -11.62
C GLY A 247 -8.16 -5.57 -12.75
N LEU A 248 -6.90 -6.03 -12.69
CA LEU A 248 -5.90 -5.80 -13.73
C LEU A 248 -6.23 -6.60 -15.00
N ILE A 249 -6.67 -7.85 -14.84
CA ILE A 249 -7.09 -8.71 -15.96
C ILE A 249 -8.31 -8.11 -16.65
N VAL A 250 -9.33 -7.69 -15.89
CA VAL A 250 -10.52 -7.03 -16.44
C VAL A 250 -10.13 -5.72 -17.14
N GLY A 251 -9.24 -4.92 -16.55
CA GLY A 251 -8.74 -3.67 -17.15
C GLY A 251 -7.98 -3.84 -18.47
N ILE A 252 -7.29 -4.98 -18.68
CA ILE A 252 -6.57 -5.28 -19.93
C ILE A 252 -7.47 -5.98 -20.95
N VAL A 253 -8.31 -6.92 -20.52
CA VAL A 253 -9.11 -7.77 -21.42
C VAL A 253 -10.25 -6.98 -22.06
N VAL A 254 -10.95 -6.12 -21.31
CA VAL A 254 -12.11 -5.39 -21.83
C VAL A 254 -11.75 -4.49 -23.03
N PRO A 255 -10.69 -3.65 -22.99
CA PRO A 255 -10.29 -2.85 -24.16
C PRO A 255 -9.92 -3.69 -25.38
N ILE A 256 -9.20 -4.81 -25.18
CA ILE A 256 -8.79 -5.69 -26.29
C ILE A 256 -10.00 -6.29 -26.98
N VAL A 257 -11.00 -6.74 -26.22
CA VAL A 257 -12.23 -7.30 -26.78
C VAL A 257 -13.01 -6.24 -27.57
N VAL A 258 -13.19 -5.04 -27.01
CA VAL A 258 -13.88 -3.93 -27.71
C VAL A 258 -13.18 -3.57 -29.02
N ILE A 259 -11.85 -3.42 -29.01
CA ILE A 259 -11.08 -3.11 -30.22
C ILE A 259 -11.20 -4.23 -31.26
N SER A 260 -11.14 -5.50 -30.83
CA SER A 260 -11.28 -6.64 -31.75
C SER A 260 -12.65 -6.69 -32.43
N VAL A 261 -13.73 -6.39 -31.70
CA VAL A 261 -15.09 -6.33 -32.25
C VAL A 261 -15.24 -5.19 -33.25
N LEU A 262 -14.68 -4.00 -32.94
CA LEU A 262 -14.71 -2.86 -33.85
C LEU A 262 -13.96 -3.14 -35.16
N ILE A 263 -12.81 -3.83 -35.09
CA ILE A 263 -12.05 -4.25 -36.27
C ILE A 263 -12.86 -5.23 -37.12
N LEU A 264 -13.47 -6.25 -36.51
CA LEU A 264 -14.30 -7.22 -37.23
C LEU A 264 -15.51 -6.56 -37.90
N LEU A 265 -16.16 -5.60 -37.22
CA LEU A 265 -17.29 -4.85 -37.75
C LEU A 265 -16.87 -3.98 -38.94
N ALA A 266 -15.71 -3.31 -38.84
CA ALA A 266 -15.16 -2.52 -39.94
C ALA A 266 -14.82 -3.40 -41.16
N LEU A 267 -14.20 -4.56 -40.94
CA LEU A 267 -13.90 -5.53 -42.01
C LEU A 267 -15.18 -6.08 -42.67
N TYR A 268 -16.23 -6.34 -41.88
CA TYR A 268 -17.52 -6.78 -42.39
C TYR A 268 -18.17 -5.72 -43.27
N ILE A 269 -18.23 -4.46 -42.81
CA ILE A 269 -18.77 -3.34 -43.58
C ILE A 269 -17.95 -3.13 -44.86
N PHE A 270 -16.62 -3.20 -44.78
CA PHE A 270 -15.74 -3.06 -45.93
C PHE A 270 -15.98 -4.15 -46.99
N ARG A 271 -16.14 -5.42 -46.56
CA ARG A 271 -16.50 -6.53 -47.45
C ARG A 271 -17.88 -6.35 -48.08
N GLN A 272 -18.88 -5.87 -47.33
CA GLN A 272 -20.19 -5.58 -47.90
C GLN A 272 -20.14 -4.45 -48.93
N ARG A 273 -19.35 -3.39 -48.69
CA ARG A 273 -19.18 -2.30 -49.64
C ARG A 273 -18.50 -2.76 -50.93
N ARG A 274 -17.44 -3.58 -50.84
CA ARG A 274 -16.81 -4.18 -52.03
C ARG A 274 -17.79 -5.04 -52.83
N LYS A 275 -18.60 -5.87 -52.15
CA LYS A 275 -19.60 -6.71 -52.83
C LYS A 275 -20.67 -5.88 -53.54
N LYS A 276 -21.07 -4.73 -52.98
CA LYS A 276 -21.99 -3.79 -53.65
C LYS A 276 -21.36 -3.10 -54.85
N GLN A 277 -20.06 -2.81 -54.79
CA GLN A 277 -19.33 -2.19 -55.90
C GLN A 277 -19.15 -3.17 -57.06
N ASP A 278 -18.76 -4.43 -56.81
CA ASP A 278 -18.74 -5.49 -57.83
C ASP A 278 -20.11 -5.74 -58.45
N THR A 279 -21.20 -5.61 -57.67
CA THR A 279 -22.56 -5.77 -58.21
C THR A 279 -22.97 -4.57 -59.07
N SER A 280 -22.59 -3.35 -58.68
CA SER A 280 -22.91 -2.13 -59.43
C SER A 280 -22.16 -2.07 -60.77
N ASP A 281 -20.87 -2.38 -60.76
CA ASP A 281 -20.04 -2.33 -61.97
C ASP A 281 -20.47 -3.40 -62.99
N ASN A 282 -20.86 -4.59 -62.51
CA ASN A 282 -21.38 -5.68 -63.36
C ASN A 282 -22.81 -5.39 -63.89
N TYR A 283 -23.61 -4.57 -63.18
CA TYR A 283 -24.91 -4.10 -63.68
C TYR A 283 -24.76 -3.02 -64.76
N GLU A 284 -23.83 -2.08 -64.61
CA GLU A 284 -23.54 -1.05 -65.62
C GLU A 284 -22.93 -1.67 -66.90
N GLU A 285 -22.08 -2.70 -66.78
CA GLU A 285 -21.54 -3.43 -67.94
C GLU A 285 -22.62 -4.27 -68.68
N PHE A 286 -23.66 -4.73 -67.97
CA PHE A 286 -24.79 -5.48 -68.56
C PHE A 286 -25.89 -4.59 -69.16
N LEU A 287 -25.93 -3.29 -68.83
CA LEU A 287 -26.96 -2.33 -69.29
C LEU A 287 -26.64 -1.68 -70.65
N GLY A 288 -25.53 -2.04 -71.29
CA GLY A 288 -25.06 -1.47 -72.57
C GLY A 288 -25.62 -2.10 -73.85
N ILE A 289 -26.73 -2.86 -73.82
CA ILE A 289 -27.31 -3.52 -75.01
C ILE A 289 -28.76 -3.08 -75.24
N ASP A 290 -28.98 -2.38 -76.36
CA ASP A 290 -30.26 -1.91 -76.89
C ASP A 290 -31.20 -3.07 -77.28
N ALA A 291 -32.13 -3.43 -76.40
CA ALA A 291 -33.49 -3.94 -76.70
C ALA A 291 -34.22 -4.21 -75.38
N LYS A 292 -35.16 -3.35 -74.99
CA LYS A 292 -35.93 -3.50 -73.75
C LYS A 292 -37.13 -4.45 -73.97
N PRO A 293 -37.17 -5.68 -73.42
CA PRO A 293 -38.45 -6.34 -73.19
C PRO A 293 -39.16 -5.62 -72.04
N TYR A 294 -40.42 -5.24 -72.23
CA TYR A 294 -41.25 -4.73 -71.12
C TYR A 294 -41.33 -5.81 -70.04
N THR A 295 -40.65 -5.57 -68.91
CA THR A 295 -40.69 -6.45 -67.74
C THR A 295 -41.64 -5.84 -66.72
N PHE A 296 -42.61 -6.63 -66.29
CA PHE A 296 -43.55 -6.27 -65.24
C PHE A 296 -43.09 -6.89 -63.92
N THR A 297 -43.25 -6.17 -62.80
CA THR A 297 -42.92 -6.76 -61.50
C THR A 297 -43.94 -7.85 -61.16
N TYR A 298 -43.55 -8.80 -60.30
CA TYR A 298 -44.51 -9.81 -59.82
C TYR A 298 -45.72 -9.16 -59.13
N GLY A 299 -45.54 -8.03 -58.45
CA GLY A 299 -46.65 -7.28 -57.85
C GLY A 299 -47.63 -6.74 -58.88
N ASP A 300 -47.14 -6.24 -60.01
CA ASP A 300 -47.98 -5.76 -61.11
C ASP A 300 -48.76 -6.91 -61.75
N LEU A 301 -48.09 -8.02 -62.02
CA LEU A 301 -48.74 -9.22 -62.56
C LEU A 301 -49.77 -9.79 -61.59
N ARG A 302 -49.45 -9.85 -60.29
CA ARG A 302 -50.36 -10.31 -59.24
C ARG A 302 -51.58 -9.41 -59.14
N ASN A 303 -51.42 -8.10 -59.17
CA ASN A 303 -52.54 -7.17 -59.13
C ASN A 303 -53.39 -7.22 -60.40
N ALA A 304 -52.77 -7.27 -61.57
CA ALA A 304 -53.48 -7.33 -62.85
C ALA A 304 -54.32 -8.61 -62.98
N THR A 305 -53.74 -9.75 -62.60
CA THR A 305 -54.39 -11.06 -62.71
C THR A 305 -55.33 -11.38 -61.54
N GLY A 306 -55.45 -10.50 -60.54
CA GLY A 306 -56.24 -10.76 -59.34
C GLY A 306 -55.71 -11.94 -58.53
N ASP A 307 -54.41 -11.92 -58.25
CA ASP A 307 -53.63 -13.00 -57.62
C ASP A 307 -53.71 -14.33 -58.39
N PHE A 308 -53.66 -14.25 -59.73
CA PHE A 308 -53.80 -15.41 -60.63
C PHE A 308 -55.12 -16.17 -60.40
N SER A 309 -56.21 -15.44 -60.13
CA SER A 309 -57.55 -16.02 -59.96
C SER A 309 -57.97 -16.82 -61.21
N PRO A 310 -58.58 -18.01 -61.05
CA PRO A 310 -59.10 -18.79 -62.17
C PRO A 310 -60.11 -18.02 -63.04
N GLU A 311 -60.79 -17.03 -62.47
CA GLU A 311 -61.77 -16.18 -63.15
C GLU A 311 -61.12 -15.27 -64.22
N ASN A 312 -59.84 -14.93 -64.02
CA ASN A 312 -59.05 -14.11 -64.96
C ASN A 312 -58.19 -14.96 -65.90
N LYS A 313 -58.28 -16.29 -65.84
CA LYS A 313 -57.53 -17.18 -66.71
C LYS A 313 -58.19 -17.25 -68.09
N LEU A 314 -57.46 -16.78 -69.11
CA LEU A 314 -57.91 -16.78 -70.50
C LEU A 314 -57.77 -18.17 -71.15
N GLY A 315 -56.80 -18.97 -70.71
CA GLY A 315 -56.56 -20.31 -71.24
C GLY A 315 -55.25 -20.90 -70.72
N GLU A 316 -54.95 -22.14 -71.12
CA GLU A 316 -53.68 -22.80 -70.82
C GLU A 316 -53.24 -23.62 -72.03
N GLY A 317 -51.98 -23.42 -72.45
CA GLY A 317 -51.35 -24.18 -73.52
C GLY A 317 -50.06 -24.85 -73.03
N GLY A 318 -49.28 -25.42 -73.95
CA GLY A 318 -48.01 -26.11 -73.63
C GLY A 318 -46.93 -25.24 -72.96
N PHE A 319 -47.14 -23.92 -72.91
CA PHE A 319 -46.25 -22.94 -72.27
C PHE A 319 -46.83 -22.36 -70.96
N GLY A 320 -47.95 -22.90 -70.46
CA GLY A 320 -48.56 -22.51 -69.20
C GLY A 320 -49.86 -21.68 -69.33
N PRO A 321 -50.43 -21.27 -68.19
CA PRO A 321 -51.68 -20.50 -68.13
C PRO A 321 -51.47 -19.04 -68.54
N VAL A 322 -52.41 -18.50 -69.32
CA VAL A 322 -52.46 -17.10 -69.71
C VAL A 322 -53.60 -16.43 -68.95
N TYR A 323 -53.31 -15.29 -68.32
CA TYR A 323 -54.29 -14.49 -67.59
C TYR A 323 -54.55 -13.18 -68.31
N LYS A 324 -55.75 -12.62 -68.09
CA LYS A 324 -56.15 -11.30 -68.58
C LYS A 324 -55.39 -10.19 -67.88
#